data_AF-A0A2M7H927-F1
#
_entry.id   AF-A0A2M7H927-F1
#
_cell.length_a   1.000
_cell.length_b   1.000
_cell.length_c   1.000
_cell.angle_alpha   90.00
_cell.angle_beta   90.00
_cell.angle_gamma   90.00
#
_symmetry.space_group_name_H-M   'P 1'
#
loop_
_entity.id
_entity.type
_entity.pdbx_description
1 polymer ?
#
loop_
_entity_poly.entity_id
_entity_poly.type
_entity_poly.pdbx_seq_one_letter_code
_entity_poly.pdbx_strand_id
1 'polypeptide(L)'
;MAGRPRMTHNNLTAFVASIAANPLFMCFRGLAIGRELPVNDAMLLFSCFEEECFRKGDVLYTAGSKSERTVYIILQGCVSVRDASGNIFSTLRAGDIFGLFSFLDDRPHSVTVTVQNELMVLSLKRAYFDLITLEDPVLGNQLQQFMFRRLSHMSLKLESEYAALRNYTRSLHI
;
A
#
# COMPACT_ATOMS: atom_id res chain seq x y z
N MET A 1 2.82 -20.18 32.87
CA MET A 1 4.02 -20.00 32.04
C MET A 1 4.01 -21.06 30.95
N ALA A 2 3.53 -20.70 29.75
CA ALA A 2 3.52 -21.60 28.59
C ALA A 2 4.70 -21.20 27.68
N GLY A 3 5.63 -22.13 27.47
CA GLY A 3 6.81 -21.91 26.63
C GLY A 3 6.41 -21.69 25.17
N ARG A 4 7.03 -20.69 24.53
CA ARG A 4 6.93 -20.47 23.07
C ARG A 4 7.23 -21.78 22.34
N PRO A 5 6.43 -22.20 21.33
CA PRO A 5 6.86 -23.23 20.41
C PRO A 5 8.06 -22.67 19.63
N ARG A 6 9.25 -23.23 19.88
CA ARG A 6 10.45 -22.96 19.08
C ARG A 6 10.19 -23.51 17.67
N MET A 7 9.99 -22.64 16.69
CA MET A 7 10.00 -23.06 15.29
C MET A 7 11.39 -23.65 14.98
N THR A 8 11.41 -24.87 14.43
CA THR A 8 12.64 -25.56 14.05
C THR A 8 13.28 -24.89 12.83
N HIS A 9 14.61 -24.98 12.71
CA HIS A 9 15.37 -24.38 11.60
C HIS A 9 14.84 -24.79 10.22
N ASN A 10 14.32 -26.02 10.10
CA ASN A 10 13.77 -26.57 8.86
C ASN A 10 12.49 -25.85 8.37
N ASN A 11 11.65 -25.39 9.30
CA ASN A 11 10.39 -24.71 8.97
C ASN A 11 10.63 -23.26 8.51
N LEU A 12 11.64 -22.58 9.07
CA LEU A 12 12.02 -21.24 8.66
C LEU A 12 12.60 -21.23 7.24
N THR A 13 13.42 -22.24 6.91
CA THR A 13 13.99 -22.40 5.56
C THR A 13 12.91 -22.68 4.51
N ALA A 14 11.93 -23.52 4.84
CA ALA A 14 10.81 -23.81 3.94
C ALA A 14 9.92 -22.58 3.69
N PHE A 15 9.64 -21.79 4.73
CA PHE A 15 8.89 -20.54 4.62
C PHE A 15 9.61 -19.52 3.73
N VAL A 16 10.90 -19.30 3.97
CA VAL A 16 11.73 -18.38 3.16
C VAL A 16 11.79 -18.84 1.71
N ALA A 17 11.99 -20.14 1.46
CA ALA A 17 12.01 -20.69 0.11
C ALA A 17 10.66 -20.53 -0.61
N SER A 18 9.54 -20.71 0.10
CA SER A 18 8.20 -20.53 -0.45
C SER A 18 7.95 -19.08 -0.87
N ILE A 19 8.30 -18.10 -0.02
CA ILE A 19 8.15 -16.68 -0.37
C ILE A 19 9.11 -16.29 -1.49
N ALA A 20 10.36 -16.76 -1.44
CA ALA A 20 11.33 -16.49 -2.49
C ALA A 20 10.89 -17.05 -3.85
N ALA A 21 10.15 -18.16 -3.89
CA ALA A 21 9.61 -18.70 -5.14
C ALA A 21 8.29 -18.04 -5.58
N ASN A 22 7.67 -17.21 -4.75
CA ASN A 22 6.38 -16.58 -5.05
C ASN A 22 6.54 -15.49 -6.13
N PRO A 23 5.87 -15.60 -7.30
CA PRO A 23 5.94 -14.60 -8.35
C PRO A 23 5.49 -13.19 -7.89
N LEU A 24 4.50 -13.11 -7.00
CA LEU A 24 4.01 -11.84 -6.46
C LEU A 24 5.04 -11.19 -5.55
N PHE A 25 5.77 -12.00 -4.77
CA PHE A 25 6.90 -11.48 -3.99
C PHE A 25 7.97 -10.93 -4.92
N MET A 26 8.27 -11.62 -6.02
CA MET A 26 9.23 -11.12 -7.03
C MET A 26 8.76 -9.83 -7.68
N CYS A 27 7.47 -9.72 -8.04
CA CYS A 27 6.88 -8.48 -8.53
C CYS A 27 7.03 -7.35 -7.49
N PHE A 28 6.60 -7.58 -6.25
CA PHE A 28 6.75 -6.63 -5.15
C PHE A 28 8.21 -6.20 -4.94
N ARG A 29 9.16 -7.16 -4.99
CA ARG A 29 10.59 -6.89 -4.88
C ARG A 29 11.14 -6.09 -6.05
N GLY A 30 10.55 -6.15 -7.23
CA GLY A 30 10.93 -5.32 -8.38
C GLY A 30 10.52 -3.86 -8.24
N LEU A 31 9.48 -3.56 -7.45
CA LEU A 31 8.98 -2.21 -7.23
C LEU A 31 9.95 -1.41 -6.34
N ALA A 32 9.97 -0.07 -6.48
CA ALA A 32 10.79 0.80 -5.63
C ALA A 32 10.55 0.53 -4.13
N ILE A 33 9.27 0.38 -3.77
CA ILE A 33 8.81 0.08 -2.42
C ILE A 33 9.40 -1.18 -1.80
N GLY A 34 9.57 -2.25 -2.60
CA GLY A 34 10.18 -3.50 -2.17
C GLY A 34 11.71 -3.44 -2.16
N ARG A 35 12.33 -2.69 -3.10
CA ARG A 35 13.79 -2.54 -3.21
C ARG A 35 14.43 -1.78 -2.05
N GLU A 36 13.70 -0.85 -1.44
CA GLU A 36 14.17 -0.08 -0.29
C GLU A 36 14.30 -0.91 1.00
N LEU A 37 13.75 -2.13 1.02
CA LEU A 37 13.72 -2.99 2.20
C LEU A 37 14.81 -4.09 2.12
N PRO A 38 15.48 -4.40 3.25
CA PRO A 38 16.25 -5.63 3.37
C PRO A 38 15.41 -6.84 2.97
N VAL A 39 16.00 -7.85 2.33
CA VAL A 39 15.25 -8.98 1.75
C VAL A 39 14.36 -9.68 2.79
N ASN A 40 14.87 -9.91 4.00
CA ASN A 40 14.12 -10.55 5.07
C ASN A 40 12.93 -9.68 5.52
N ASP A 41 13.13 -8.37 5.69
CA ASP A 41 12.07 -7.44 6.05
C ASP A 41 11.00 -7.38 4.96
N ALA A 42 11.42 -7.40 3.68
CA ALA A 42 10.51 -7.43 2.55
C ALA A 42 9.68 -8.73 2.54
N MET A 43 10.26 -9.87 2.86
CA MET A 43 9.54 -11.16 2.95
C MET A 43 8.52 -11.14 4.09
N LEU A 44 8.91 -10.67 5.27
CA LEU A 44 8.03 -10.57 6.42
C LEU A 44 6.86 -9.61 6.15
N LEU A 45 7.16 -8.42 5.63
CA LEU A 45 6.13 -7.46 5.24
C LEU A 45 5.21 -8.03 4.16
N PHE A 46 5.75 -8.66 3.12
CA PHE A 46 4.96 -9.30 2.07
C PHE A 46 3.97 -10.33 2.64
N SER A 47 4.39 -11.13 3.63
CA SER A 47 3.51 -12.13 4.26
C SER A 47 2.35 -11.53 5.08
N CYS A 48 2.35 -10.22 5.31
CA CYS A 48 1.25 -9.51 5.95
C CYS A 48 0.12 -9.14 4.97
N PHE A 49 0.34 -9.23 3.66
CA PHE A 49 -0.63 -8.82 2.65
C PHE A 49 -1.34 -10.01 2.02
N GLU A 50 -2.56 -9.77 1.55
CA GLU A 50 -3.34 -10.68 0.71
C GLU A 50 -3.27 -10.24 -0.75
N GLU A 51 -3.36 -11.18 -1.69
CA GLU A 51 -3.49 -10.88 -3.11
C GLU A 51 -4.95 -10.60 -3.46
N GLU A 52 -5.21 -9.52 -4.19
CA GLU A 52 -6.51 -9.26 -4.79
C GLU A 52 -6.38 -8.89 -6.28
N CYS A 53 -7.33 -9.37 -7.09
CA CYS A 53 -7.40 -9.11 -8.52
C CYS A 53 -8.73 -8.44 -8.88
N PHE A 54 -8.67 -7.44 -9.76
CA PHE A 54 -9.81 -6.67 -10.21
C PHE A 54 -9.83 -6.51 -11.73
N ARG A 55 -11.03 -6.34 -12.28
CA ARG A 55 -11.25 -6.17 -13.71
C ARG A 55 -11.38 -4.70 -14.07
N LYS A 56 -11.13 -4.40 -15.34
CA LYS A 56 -11.39 -3.07 -15.90
C LYS A 56 -12.82 -2.64 -15.64
N GLY A 57 -12.99 -1.43 -15.11
CA GLY A 57 -14.28 -0.85 -14.79
C GLY A 57 -14.71 -1.03 -13.33
N ASP A 58 -14.07 -1.92 -12.57
CA ASP A 58 -14.36 -2.10 -11.15
C ASP A 58 -14.09 -0.80 -10.39
N VAL A 59 -15.02 -0.43 -9.51
CA VAL A 59 -14.87 0.72 -8.62
C VAL A 59 -14.47 0.19 -7.25
N LEU A 60 -13.23 0.46 -6.84
CA LEU A 60 -12.69 -0.06 -5.57
C LEU A 60 -13.28 0.66 -4.36
N TYR A 61 -13.52 1.97 -4.50
CA TYR A 61 -14.34 2.76 -3.59
C TYR A 61 -14.70 4.10 -4.24
N THR A 62 -15.71 4.75 -3.68
CA THR A 62 -16.21 6.06 -4.14
C THR A 62 -15.90 7.17 -3.14
N ALA A 63 -15.75 8.40 -3.63
CA ALA A 63 -15.65 9.56 -2.77
C ALA A 63 -16.89 9.68 -1.86
N GLY A 64 -16.66 9.95 -0.57
CA GLY A 64 -17.69 10.03 0.47
C GLY A 64 -18.14 8.68 1.04
N SER A 65 -17.75 7.55 0.44
CA SER A 65 -18.08 6.23 0.99
C SER A 65 -17.32 5.96 2.30
N LYS A 66 -17.98 5.24 3.21
CA LYS A 66 -17.35 4.73 4.43
C LYS A 66 -16.22 3.77 4.05
N SER A 67 -15.08 3.87 4.73
CA SER A 67 -13.96 3.00 4.46
C SER A 67 -14.11 1.63 5.11
N GLU A 68 -13.73 0.59 4.36
CA GLU A 68 -13.47 -0.74 4.93
C GLU A 68 -12.11 -0.84 5.64
N ARG A 69 -11.37 0.27 5.67
CA ARG A 69 -10.05 0.40 6.29
C ARG A 69 -9.06 -0.60 5.72
N THR A 70 -8.92 -0.58 4.39
CA THR A 70 -7.97 -1.41 3.63
C THR A 70 -7.00 -0.51 2.88
N VAL A 71 -5.71 -0.86 2.91
CA VAL A 71 -4.67 -0.26 2.07
C VAL A 71 -4.32 -1.22 0.94
N TYR A 72 -3.95 -0.68 -0.21
CA TYR A 72 -3.58 -1.46 -1.39
C TYR A 72 -2.25 -0.98 -1.99
N ILE A 73 -1.41 -1.92 -2.41
CA ILE A 73 -0.18 -1.69 -3.18
C ILE A 73 -0.39 -2.29 -4.57
N ILE A 74 -0.24 -1.50 -5.63
CA ILE A 74 -0.43 -2.00 -6.99
C ILE A 74 0.80 -2.81 -7.41
N LEU A 75 0.60 -4.08 -7.76
CA LEU A 75 1.62 -4.94 -8.36
C LEU A 75 1.66 -4.80 -9.88
N GLN A 76 0.48 -4.79 -10.50
CA GLN A 76 0.30 -4.68 -11.95
C GLN A 76 -1.00 -3.94 -12.27
N GLY A 77 -1.02 -3.25 -13.40
CA GLY A 77 -2.18 -2.49 -13.88
C GLY A 77 -2.18 -1.04 -13.43
N CYS A 78 -3.33 -0.38 -13.56
CA CYS A 78 -3.52 1.00 -13.14
C CYS A 78 -4.98 1.32 -12.79
N VAL A 79 -5.13 2.35 -11.96
CA VAL A 79 -6.42 2.90 -11.54
C VAL A 79 -6.46 4.40 -11.82
N SER A 80 -7.63 4.92 -12.17
CA SER A 80 -7.89 6.36 -12.20
C SER A 80 -8.36 6.82 -10.82
N VAL A 81 -7.88 7.97 -10.39
CA VAL A 81 -8.32 8.64 -9.17
C VAL A 81 -9.10 9.89 -9.56
N ARG A 82 -10.37 9.94 -9.15
CA ARG A 82 -11.27 11.06 -9.41
C ARG A 82 -11.62 11.78 -8.12
N ASP A 83 -11.71 13.10 -8.20
CA ASP A 83 -12.25 13.91 -7.11
C ASP A 83 -13.76 13.71 -6.94
N ALA A 84 -14.36 14.36 -5.93
CA ALA A 84 -15.80 14.31 -5.70
C ALA A 84 -16.64 14.92 -6.85
N SER A 85 -16.03 15.74 -7.71
CA SER A 85 -16.67 16.33 -8.89
C SER A 85 -16.60 15.40 -10.12
N GLY A 86 -15.92 14.26 -10.02
CA GLY A 86 -15.75 13.28 -11.10
C GLY A 86 -14.56 13.56 -12.02
N ASN A 87 -13.77 14.61 -11.77
CA ASN A 87 -12.60 14.93 -12.57
C ASN A 87 -11.45 13.98 -12.25
N ILE A 88 -10.83 13.39 -13.27
CA ILE A 88 -9.60 12.63 -13.08
C ILE A 88 -8.50 13.63 -12.75
N PHE A 89 -7.91 13.52 -11.57
CA PHE A 89 -6.74 14.34 -11.22
C PHE A 89 -5.46 13.51 -11.08
N SER A 90 -5.56 12.16 -11.03
CA SER A 90 -4.37 11.30 -11.02
C SER A 90 -4.63 9.90 -11.59
N THR A 91 -3.57 9.21 -11.99
CA THR A 91 -3.57 7.79 -12.36
C THR A 91 -2.48 7.09 -11.56
N LEU A 92 -2.84 6.06 -10.80
CA LEU A 92 -1.90 5.26 -10.02
C LEU A 92 -1.55 3.98 -10.78
N ARG A 93 -0.31 3.54 -10.67
CA ARG A 93 0.27 2.39 -11.40
C ARG A 93 1.06 1.49 -10.46
N ALA A 94 1.64 0.43 -10.99
CA ALA A 94 2.51 -0.48 -10.25
C ALA A 94 3.54 0.26 -9.37
N GLY A 95 3.58 -0.08 -8.08
CA GLY A 95 4.38 0.58 -7.06
C GLY A 95 3.66 1.65 -6.25
N ASP A 96 2.54 2.20 -6.76
CA ASP A 96 1.74 3.18 -6.02
C ASP A 96 0.86 2.51 -4.97
N ILE A 97 0.50 3.31 -3.94
CA ILE A 97 -0.35 2.91 -2.83
C ILE A 97 -1.61 3.78 -2.81
N PHE A 98 -2.76 3.18 -2.50
CA PHE A 98 -4.00 3.91 -2.25
C PHE A 98 -4.77 3.34 -1.05
N GLY A 99 -5.75 4.10 -0.56
CA GLY A 99 -6.53 3.75 0.64
C GLY A 99 -5.81 4.04 1.98
N LEU A 100 -4.56 4.52 1.92
CA LEU A 100 -3.71 4.70 3.10
C LEU A 100 -4.30 5.65 4.16
N PHE A 101 -4.89 6.77 3.75
CA PHE A 101 -5.45 7.75 4.66
C PHE A 101 -6.64 7.19 5.45
N SER A 102 -7.63 6.61 4.76
CA SER A 102 -8.81 6.04 5.39
C SER A 102 -8.52 4.77 6.19
N PHE A 103 -7.49 4.02 5.81
CA PHE A 103 -6.95 2.92 6.61
C PHE A 103 -6.46 3.39 8.00
N LEU A 104 -5.77 4.54 8.05
CA LEU A 104 -5.12 5.04 9.27
C LEU A 104 -6.11 5.66 10.27
N ASP A 105 -7.04 6.50 9.81
CA ASP A 105 -7.88 7.33 10.70
C ASP A 105 -9.39 7.14 10.53
N ASP A 106 -9.82 6.11 9.78
CA ASP A 106 -11.25 5.76 9.59
C ASP A 106 -12.10 6.84 8.93
N ARG A 107 -11.46 7.78 8.20
CA ARG A 107 -12.20 8.79 7.45
C ARG A 107 -12.90 8.17 6.21
N PRO A 108 -14.03 8.75 5.75
CA PRO A 108 -14.57 8.44 4.44
C PRO A 108 -13.56 8.69 3.32
N HIS A 109 -13.64 7.92 2.23
CA HIS A 109 -12.74 8.10 1.09
C HIS A 109 -12.91 9.48 0.46
N SER A 110 -11.82 10.21 0.24
CA SER A 110 -11.87 11.55 -0.38
C SER A 110 -12.03 11.52 -1.91
N VAL A 111 -11.80 10.36 -2.53
CA VAL A 111 -11.67 10.19 -3.97
C VAL A 111 -12.34 8.90 -4.40
N THR A 112 -12.73 8.83 -5.66
CA THR A 112 -13.20 7.60 -6.31
C THR A 112 -12.03 6.93 -7.03
N VAL A 113 -11.84 5.64 -6.80
CA VAL A 113 -10.79 4.84 -7.46
C VAL A 113 -11.45 3.81 -8.38
N THR A 114 -11.10 3.87 -9.67
CA THR A 114 -11.68 2.98 -10.69
C THR A 114 -10.58 2.32 -11.51
N VAL A 115 -10.71 1.02 -11.68
CA VAL A 115 -9.77 0.16 -12.39
C VAL A 115 -9.81 0.43 -13.90
N GLN A 116 -8.64 0.68 -14.52
CA GLN A 116 -8.54 1.07 -15.93
C GLN A 116 -8.16 -0.10 -16.86
N ASN A 117 -7.51 -1.13 -16.31
CA ASN A 117 -7.12 -2.38 -16.96
C ASN A 117 -7.10 -3.50 -15.91
N GLU A 118 -6.75 -4.74 -16.27
CA GLU A 118 -6.58 -5.81 -15.27
C GLU A 118 -5.59 -5.37 -14.18
N LEU A 119 -6.06 -5.40 -12.93
CA LEU A 119 -5.35 -4.88 -11.77
C LEU A 119 -5.07 -6.01 -10.80
N MET A 120 -3.83 -6.10 -10.35
CA MET A 120 -3.39 -7.00 -9.29
C MET A 120 -2.76 -6.16 -8.18
N VAL A 121 -3.17 -6.39 -6.95
CA VAL A 121 -2.73 -5.63 -5.78
C VAL A 121 -2.38 -6.55 -4.62
N LEU A 122 -1.54 -6.05 -3.73
CA LEU A 122 -1.44 -6.53 -2.36
C LEU A 122 -2.34 -5.68 -1.47
N SER A 123 -3.20 -6.30 -0.66
CA SER A 123 -4.10 -5.62 0.25
C SER A 123 -3.79 -5.94 1.71
N LEU A 124 -4.06 -4.98 2.59
CA LEU A 124 -3.95 -5.19 4.03
C LEU A 124 -5.12 -4.48 4.72
N LYS A 125 -5.95 -5.29 5.40
CA LYS A 125 -7.07 -4.82 6.20
C LYS A 125 -6.59 -4.36 7.58
N ARG A 126 -7.25 -3.34 8.12
CA ARG A 126 -6.91 -2.78 9.43
C ARG A 126 -6.97 -3.81 10.55
N ALA A 127 -7.99 -4.67 10.54
CA ALA A 127 -8.13 -5.71 11.56
C ALA A 127 -6.92 -6.66 11.61
N TYR A 128 -6.38 -7.04 10.45
CA TYR A 128 -5.20 -7.92 10.38
C TYR A 128 -3.93 -7.18 10.78
N PHE A 129 -3.78 -5.91 10.39
CA PHE A 129 -2.70 -5.05 10.88
C PHE A 129 -2.68 -4.93 12.41
N ASP A 130 -3.85 -4.70 13.02
CA ASP A 130 -3.97 -4.56 14.48
C ASP A 130 -3.65 -5.91 15.17
N LEU A 131 -4.06 -7.04 14.58
CA LEU A 131 -3.69 -8.37 15.04
C LEU A 131 -2.18 -8.61 15.00
N ILE A 132 -1.52 -8.34 13.87
CA ILE A 132 -0.06 -8.46 13.73
C ILE A 132 0.64 -7.60 14.78
N THR A 133 0.19 -6.37 14.98
CA THR A 133 0.78 -5.45 15.96
C THR A 133 0.69 -5.97 17.39
N LEU A 134 -0.36 -6.74 17.71
CA LEU A 134 -0.57 -7.35 19.01
C LEU A 134 0.24 -8.65 19.18
N GLU A 135 0.25 -9.51 18.17
CA GLU A 135 0.85 -10.86 18.24
C GLU A 135 2.36 -10.87 18.01
N ASP A 136 2.84 -10.01 17.11
CA ASP A 136 4.27 -9.81 16.83
C ASP A 136 4.61 -8.31 16.82
N PRO A 137 4.93 -7.72 17.99
CA PRO A 137 5.24 -6.30 18.09
C PRO A 137 6.45 -5.85 17.24
N VAL A 138 7.38 -6.76 16.93
CA VAL A 138 8.54 -6.44 16.10
C VAL A 138 8.09 -6.25 14.65
N LEU A 139 7.35 -7.21 14.12
CA LEU A 139 6.76 -7.13 12.78
C LEU A 139 5.75 -5.98 12.68
N GLY A 140 4.92 -5.79 13.71
CA GLY A 140 3.98 -4.68 13.81
C GLY A 140 4.66 -3.31 13.72
N ASN A 141 5.78 -3.12 14.43
CA ASN A 141 6.56 -1.88 14.34
C ASN A 141 7.19 -1.71 12.94
N GLN A 142 7.71 -2.78 12.34
CA GLN A 142 8.22 -2.72 10.96
C GLN A 142 7.12 -2.31 9.97
N LEU A 143 5.93 -2.88 10.09
CA LEU A 143 4.76 -2.56 9.27
C LEU A 143 4.28 -1.13 9.50
N GLN A 144 4.23 -0.66 10.74
CA GLN A 144 3.94 0.73 11.10
C GLN A 144 4.93 1.71 10.45
N GLN A 145 6.23 1.45 10.58
CA GLN A 145 7.25 2.31 9.99
C GLN A 145 7.18 2.30 8.46
N PHE A 146 6.90 1.15 7.85
CA PHE A 146 6.66 1.05 6.43
C PHE A 146 5.49 1.93 6.00
N MET A 147 4.34 1.82 6.67
CA MET A 147 3.14 2.62 6.39
C MET A 147 3.37 4.12 6.60
N PHE A 148 4.08 4.50 7.68
CA PHE A 148 4.43 5.89 7.96
C PHE A 148 5.34 6.49 6.89
N ARG A 149 6.39 5.76 6.46
CA ARG A 149 7.28 6.20 5.37
C ARG A 149 6.50 6.47 4.08
N ARG A 150 5.51 5.62 3.76
CA ARG A 150 4.66 5.80 2.57
C ARG A 150 3.75 7.00 2.69
N LEU A 151 3.13 7.20 3.85
CA LEU A 151 2.33 8.39 4.11
C LEU A 151 3.16 9.68 3.97
N SER A 152 4.35 9.68 4.54
CA SER A 152 5.28 10.81 4.48
C SER A 152 5.69 11.12 3.03
N HIS A 153 6.06 10.10 2.23
CA HIS A 153 6.39 10.28 0.82
C HIS A 153 5.22 10.86 0.02
N MET A 154 4.00 10.38 0.26
CA MET A 154 2.79 10.90 -0.40
C MET A 154 2.52 12.36 -0.01
N SER A 155 2.68 12.72 1.27
CA SER A 155 2.50 14.09 1.77
C SER A 155 3.53 15.05 1.15
N LEU A 156 4.81 14.67 1.15
CA LEU A 156 5.89 15.48 0.58
C LEU A 156 5.72 15.71 -0.92
N LYS A 157 5.23 14.70 -1.65
CA LYS A 157 4.94 14.85 -3.08
C LYS A 157 3.88 15.93 -3.31
N LEU A 158 2.78 15.91 -2.55
CA LEU A 158 1.75 16.94 -2.63
C LEU A 158 2.31 18.34 -2.31
N GLU A 159 3.08 18.48 -1.23
CA GLU A 159 3.71 19.76 -0.86
C GLU A 159 4.62 20.31 -1.98
N SER A 160 5.39 19.43 -2.63
CA SER A 160 6.26 19.80 -3.74
C SER A 160 5.47 20.28 -4.97
N GLU A 161 4.36 19.61 -5.29
CA GLU A 161 3.47 19.98 -6.41
C GLU A 161 2.78 21.33 -6.13
N TYR A 162 2.29 21.54 -4.90
CA TYR A 162 1.73 22.82 -4.48
C TYR A 162 2.75 23.96 -4.54
N ALA A 163 3.99 23.73 -4.09
CA ALA A 163 5.05 24.72 -4.15
C ALA A 163 5.41 25.10 -5.61
N ALA A 164 5.46 24.11 -6.51
CA ALA A 164 5.70 24.34 -7.93
C ALA A 164 4.61 25.20 -8.57
N LEU A 165 3.34 24.91 -8.27
CA LEU A 165 2.20 25.69 -8.77
C LEU A 165 2.26 27.14 -8.28
N ARG A 166 2.56 27.36 -6.99
CA ARG A 166 2.69 28.70 -6.41
C ARG A 166 3.80 29.52 -7.08
N ASN A 167 4.94 28.89 -7.39
CA ASN A 167 6.04 29.55 -8.09
C ASN A 167 5.65 29.90 -9.54
N TYR A 168 4.91 29.01 -10.23
CA TYR A 168 4.40 29.27 -11.57
C TYR A 168 3.46 30.49 -11.61
N THR A 169 2.47 30.56 -10.72
CA THR A 169 1.55 31.72 -10.64
C THR A 169 2.29 33.04 -10.37
N ARG A 170 3.37 32.99 -9.57
CA ARG A 170 4.22 34.15 -9.29
C ARG A 170 5.04 34.60 -10.51
N SER A 171 5.49 33.65 -11.34
CA SER A 171 6.22 33.97 -12.59
C SER A 171 5.34 34.53 -13.71
N LEU A 172 4.01 34.32 -13.67
CA LEU A 172 3.06 34.92 -14.63
C LEU A 172 2.69 36.39 -14.34
N HIS A 173 3.06 36.91 -13.17
CA HIS A 173 2.78 38.29 -12.76
C HIS A 173 4.04 39.18 -12.78
N ILE A 174 5.05 38.80 -13.57
CA ILE A 174 6.25 39.60 -13.90
C ILE A 174 6.32 39.69 -15.43
#